data_AF-A0A529K4N9-F1
#
_entry.id   AF-A0A529K4N9-F1
#
_cell.length_a   1.000
_cell.length_b   1.000
_cell.length_c   1.000
_cell.angle_alpha   90.00
_cell.angle_beta   90.00
_cell.angle_gamma   90.00
#
_symmetry.space_group_name_H-M   'P 1'
#
loop_
_entity.id
_entity.type
_entity.pdbx_description
1 polymer ?
#
loop_
_entity_poly.entity_id
_entity_poly.type
_entity_poly.pdbx_seq_one_letter_code
_entity_poly.pdbx_strand_id
1 'polypeptide(L)' 'LVVVIVGHIVLGAFMGVEATSTLSTWQHIAIWVPLTILMAIVLLQPVKGAVIGLQWAFYMHGFGGEEDLIESHPEA' A
#
# COMPACT_ATOMS: atom_id res chain seq x y z
N LEU A 1 3.93 -0.14 -0.98
CA LEU A 1 3.03 0.76 -1.73
C LEU A 1 1.96 1.39 -0.85
N VAL A 2 1.07 0.61 -0.21
CA VAL A 2 -0.01 1.15 0.65
C VAL A 2 0.52 2.11 1.72
N VAL A 3 1.52 1.69 2.50
CA VAL A 3 2.12 2.52 3.57
C VAL A 3 2.71 3.82 3.03
N VAL A 4 3.34 3.78 1.85
CA VAL A 4 3.92 4.98 1.22
C VAL A 4 2.81 5.97 0.83
N ILE A 5 1.74 5.48 0.20
CA ILE A 5 0.59 6.31 -0.20
C ILE A 5 -0.09 6.91 1.02
N VAL A 6 -0.45 6.07 2.01
CA VAL A 6 -1.12 6.51 3.23
C VAL A 6 -0.25 7.49 4.01
N GLY A 7 1.04 7.20 4.16
CA GLY A 7 1.98 8.06 4.87
C GLY A 7 2.08 9.46 4.27
N HIS A 8 2.18 9.59 2.94
CA HIS A 8 2.26 10.92 2.29
C HIS A 8 0.98 11.72 2.45
N ILE A 9 -0.18 11.07 2.32
CA ILE A 9 -1.47 11.74 2.47
C ILE A 9 -1.69 12.18 3.92
N VAL A 10 -1.52 11.26 4.86
CA VAL A 10 -1.74 11.51 6.29
C VAL A 10 -0.74 12.53 6.82
N LEU A 11 0.54 12.43 6.47
CA LEU A 11 1.55 13.39 6.92
C LEU A 11 1.30 14.79 6.37
N GLY A 12 1.01 14.91 5.07
CA GLY A 12 0.70 16.21 4.46
C GLY A 12 -0.55 16.84 5.08
N ALA A 13 -1.59 16.05 5.29
CA ALA A 13 -2.84 16.51 5.90
C ALA A 13 -2.64 16.86 7.39
N PHE A 14 -1.84 16.09 8.14
CA PHE A 14 -1.45 16.40 9.52
C PHE A 14 -0.72 17.74 9.60
N MET A 15 0.30 17.94 8.76
CA MET A 15 1.05 19.20 8.73
C MET A 15 0.17 20.39 8.35
N GLY A 16 -0.77 20.21 7.43
CA GLY A 16 -1.73 21.26 7.05
C GLY A 16 -2.70 21.63 8.18
N VAL A 17 -3.19 20.64 8.94
CA VAL A 17 -4.07 20.87 10.08
C VAL A 17 -3.31 21.53 11.24
N GLU A 18 -2.12 21.04 11.56
CA GLU A 18 -1.27 21.63 12.62
C GLU A 18 -0.90 23.10 12.31
N ALA A 19 -0.64 23.41 11.03
CA ALA A 19 -0.29 24.78 10.61
C ALA A 19 -1.47 25.76 10.69
N THR A 20 -2.72 25.29 10.69
CA THR A 20 -3.92 26.14 10.61
C THR A 20 -4.77 26.10 11.88
N SER A 21 -4.60 25.08 12.72
CA SER A 21 -5.47 24.80 13.86
C SER A 21 -4.66 24.46 15.11
N THR A 22 -5.07 25.02 16.25
CA THR A 22 -4.51 24.66 17.56
C THR A 22 -5.31 23.51 18.18
N LEU A 23 -5.17 22.31 17.62
CA LEU A 23 -5.80 21.10 18.17
C LEU A 23 -4.90 20.49 19.24
N SER A 24 -5.50 19.95 20.30
CA SER A 24 -4.72 19.24 21.33
C SER A 24 -4.16 17.93 20.79
N THR A 25 -3.09 17.42 21.41
CA THR A 25 -2.47 16.14 21.03
C THR A 25 -3.47 14.98 21.05
N TRP A 26 -4.41 14.99 22.00
CA TRP A 26 -5.44 13.96 22.08
C TRP A 26 -6.44 14.01 20.93
N GLN A 27 -6.80 15.21 20.47
CA GLN A 27 -7.67 15.38 19.31
C GLN A 27 -6.98 14.89 18.03
N HIS A 28 -5.68 15.17 17.89
CA HIS A 28 -4.88 14.63 16.80
C HIS A 28 -4.89 13.10 16.78
N ILE A 29 -4.59 12.46 17.91
CA ILE A 29 -4.59 10.99 18.00
C ILE A 29 -5.98 10.43 17.67
N ALA A 30 -7.04 11.02 18.22
CA ALA A 30 -8.41 10.57 18.00
C ALA A 30 -8.88 10.67 16.54
N ILE A 31 -8.31 11.56 15.74
CA ILE A 31 -8.66 11.74 14.32
C ILE A 31 -7.72 10.92 13.43
N TRP A 32 -6.41 11.11 13.59
CA TRP A 32 -5.41 10.58 12.66
C TRP A 32 -5.23 9.07 12.79
N VAL A 33 -5.32 8.51 14.00
CA VAL A 33 -5.19 7.06 14.19
C VAL A 33 -6.30 6.28 13.48
N PRO A 34 -7.60 6.53 13.73
CA PRO A 34 -8.65 5.81 13.02
C PRO A 34 -8.66 6.11 11.53
N LEU A 35 -8.37 7.35 11.11
CA LEU A 35 -8.28 7.70 9.69
C LEU A 35 -7.19 6.91 8.96
N THR A 36 -6.01 6.78 9.58
CA THR A 36 -4.89 6.02 9.01
C THR A 36 -5.24 4.54 8.87
N ILE A 37 -5.86 3.95 9.89
CA ILE A 37 -6.30 2.54 9.87
C ILE A 37 -7.34 2.34 8.76
N LEU A 38 -8.33 3.23 8.68
CA LEU A 38 -9.39 3.14 7.67
C LEU A 38 -8.80 3.25 6.25
N MET A 39 -7.94 4.24 6.01
CA MET A 39 -7.27 4.40 4.72
C MET A 39 -6.42 3.18 4.35
N ALA A 40 -5.68 2.61 5.31
CA ALA A 40 -4.89 1.40 5.07
C ALA A 40 -5.79 0.24 4.64
N ILE A 41 -6.88 -0.03 5.36
CA ILE A 41 -7.81 -1.12 5.04
C ILE A 41 -8.42 -0.93 3.65
N VAL A 42 -8.90 0.28 3.34
CA VAL A 42 -9.51 0.58 2.04
C VAL A 42 -8.50 0.42 0.90
N LEU A 43 -7.25 0.84 1.08
CA LEU A 43 -6.22 0.77 0.05
C LEU A 43 -5.59 -0.62 -0.13
N LEU A 44 -5.72 -1.52 0.85
CA LEU A 44 -5.14 -2.87 0.75
C LEU A 44 -5.69 -3.66 -0.44
N GLN A 45 -7.00 -3.65 -0.65
CA GLN A 45 -7.64 -4.39 -1.75
C GLN A 45 -7.23 -3.87 -3.15
N PRO A 46 -7.39 -2.57 -3.47
CA PRO A 46 -7.06 -2.07 -4.81
C PRO A 46 -5.57 -2.13 -5.11
N VAL A 47 -4.70 -1.87 -4.13
CA VAL A 47 -3.24 -1.94 -4.37
C VAL A 47 -2.79 -3.36 -4.65
N LYS A 48 -3.35 -4.36 -3.95
CA LYS A 48 -3.06 -5.77 -4.27
C LYS A 48 -3.49 -6.12 -5.71
N GLY A 49 -4.69 -5.68 -6.12
CA GLY A 49 -5.18 -5.88 -7.49
C GLY A 49 -4.33 -5.18 -8.55
N ALA A 50 -3.89 -3.95 -8.27
CA ALA A 50 -3.01 -3.19 -9.17
C ALA A 50 -1.65 -3.89 -9.36
N VAL A 51 -1.08 -4.46 -8.31
CA VAL A 51 0.19 -5.22 -8.40
C VAL A 51 0.02 -6.47 -9.26
N ILE A 52 -1.07 -7.23 -9.08
CA ILE A 52 -1.34 -8.41 -9.90
C ILE A 52 -1.57 -8.01 -11.37
N GLY A 53 -2.34 -6.95 -11.62
CA GLY A 53 -2.55 -6.43 -12.97
C GLY A 53 -1.25 -5.97 -13.64
N LEU A 54 -0.33 -5.38 -12.87
CA LEU A 54 1.00 -5.00 -13.34
C LEU A 54 1.86 -6.23 -13.65
N GLN A 55 1.79 -7.27 -12.81
CA GLN A 55 2.47 -8.55 -13.07
C GLN A 55 1.95 -9.22 -14.35
N TRP A 56 0.64 -9.19 -14.59
CA TRP A 56 0.04 -9.68 -15.83
C TRP A 56 0.45 -8.84 -17.05
N ALA A 57 0.36 -7.51 -16.96
CA ALA A 57 0.71 -6.60 -18.06
C ALA A 57 2.18 -6.69 -18.50
N PHE A 58 3.08 -7.07 -17.58
CA PHE A 58 4.50 -7.28 -17.85
C PHE A 58 4.90 -8.77 -17.98
N TYR A 59 3.93 -9.69 -18.05
CA TYR A 59 4.20 -11.12 -18.23
C TYR A 59 5.14 -11.73 -17.17
N MET A 60 5.11 -11.21 -15.93
CA MET A 60 5.96 -11.67 -14.82
C MET A 60 5.33 -12.87 -14.08
N HIS A 61 6.13 -13.69 -13.39
CA HIS A 61 5.65 -14.71 -12.43
C HIS A 61 4.61 -15.71 -12.99
N GLY A 62 4.88 -16.30 -14.15
CA GLY A 62 4.00 -17.31 -14.76
C GLY A 62 2.80 -16.74 -15.55
N PHE A 63 2.60 -15.41 -15.57
CA PHE A 63 1.60 -14.77 -16.43
C PHE A 63 2.06 -14.60 -17.90
N GLY A 64 3.28 -15.01 -18.23
CA GLY A 64 3.89 -14.90 -19.56
C GLY A 64 3.57 -16.02 -20.55
N GLY A 65 2.93 -17.09 -20.12
CA GLY A 65 2.69 -18.26 -20.97
C GLY A 65 3.91 -19.17 -21.16
N GLU A 66 5.05 -18.84 -20.55
CA GLU A 66 6.17 -19.77 -20.37
C GLU A 66 5.73 -20.90 -19.42
N GLU A 67 5.99 -22.16 -19.78
CA GLU A 67 5.83 -23.26 -18.82
C GLU A 67 6.83 -23.05 -17.68
N ASP A 68 6.35 -23.01 -16.43
CA ASP A 68 7.20 -23.07 -15.24
C ASP A 68 7.89 -24.45 -15.24
N LEU A 69 8.94 -24.59 -16.03
CA LEU A 69 9.81 -25.75 -16.01
C LEU A 69 10.42 -25.80 -14.62
N ILE A 70 10.02 -26.82 -13.86
CA ILE A 70 10.68 -27.13 -12.59
C ILE A 70 12.14 -27.35 -12.93
N GLU A 71 12.98 -26.38 -12.59
CA GLU A 71 14.42 -26.50 -12.75
C GLU A 71 14.87 -27.63 -11.81
N SER A 72 14.97 -28.83 -12.35
CA SER A 72 15.44 -30.00 -11.62
C SER A 72 16.87 -29.71 -11.24
N HIS A 73 17.10 -29.44 -9.96
CA HIS A 73 18.44 -29.35 -9.39
C HIS A 73 19.27 -30.54 -9.89
N PRO A 74 20.50 -30.35 -10.40
CA PRO A 74 21.27 -31.36 -11.14
C PRO A 74 21.85 -32.48 -10.25
N GLU A 75 21.26 -32.73 -9.09
CA GLU A 75 21.64 -33.80 -8.16
C GLU A 75 20.50 -34.81 -7.97
N ALA A 76 20.35 -35.72 -8.94
CA ALA A 76 19.60 -36.96 -8.81
C ALA A 76 20.36 -38.13 -9.46
#